data_AF-A0AAE5P5U9-F1
#
_entry.id   AF-A0AAE5P5U9-F1
#
_cell.length_a   1.000
_cell.length_b   1.000
_cell.length_c   1.000
_cell.angle_alpha   90.00
_cell.angle_beta   90.00
_cell.angle_gamma   90.00
#
_symmetry.space_group_name_H-M   'P 1'
#
loop_
_entity.id
_entity.type
_entity.pdbx_description
1 polymer ?
#
loop_
_entity_poly.entity_id
_entity_poly.type
_entity_poly.pdbx_seq_one_letter_code
_entity_poly.pdbx_strand_id
1 'polypeptide(L)'
;MLRVITAEAAYTTEELADILGLPISTIRKYNFHFSKIGVQFTKKQGRLAYTNDDVTIFHELKKMYANSEMTLEKAVITVAKKFNLVQILDTPPNISTEKQTLILEPLEAQIKEIQSYIDAKFEERERQLISMAREIRALKKAQQQKKSFYKWLKTFFEE
;
A
#
# COMPACT_ATOMS: atom_id res chain seq x y z
N MET A 1 -29.54 -6.35 -7.85
CA MET A 1 -29.13 -5.33 -6.87
C MET A 1 -27.76 -4.81 -7.28
N LEU A 2 -27.69 -3.56 -7.74
CA LEU A 2 -26.44 -2.93 -8.13
C LEU A 2 -25.62 -2.65 -6.87
N ARG A 3 -24.41 -3.20 -6.77
CA ARG A 3 -23.45 -2.80 -5.75
C ARG A 3 -22.99 -1.39 -6.08
N VAL A 4 -23.40 -0.42 -5.26
CA VAL A 4 -22.81 0.92 -5.27
C VAL A 4 -21.34 0.73 -4.91
N ILE A 5 -20.45 0.86 -5.89
CA ILE A 5 -19.03 1.04 -5.62
C ILE A 5 -18.92 2.45 -5.09
N THR A 6 -19.03 2.62 -3.77
CA THR A 6 -18.70 3.89 -3.13
C THR A 6 -17.21 4.10 -3.38
N ALA A 7 -16.87 4.95 -4.35
CA ALA A 7 -15.52 5.48 -4.45
C ALA A 7 -15.18 6.05 -3.07
N GLU A 8 -14.16 5.53 -2.42
CA GLU A 8 -13.72 6.03 -1.12
C GLU A 8 -13.52 7.55 -1.25
N ALA A 9 -14.30 8.31 -0.49
CA ALA A 9 -14.26 9.76 -0.52
C ALA A 9 -12.84 10.20 -0.18
N ALA A 10 -12.20 10.86 -1.15
CA ALA A 10 -10.84 11.35 -1.02
C ALA A 10 -10.90 12.87 -0.88
N TYR A 11 -10.62 13.35 0.33
CA TYR A 11 -10.62 14.76 0.68
C TYR A 11 -9.25 15.38 0.45
N THR A 12 -9.25 16.62 0.01
CA THR A 12 -8.06 17.47 -0.08
C THR A 12 -7.65 18.00 1.29
N THR A 13 -6.51 18.69 1.36
CA THR A 13 -6.05 19.30 2.63
C THR A 13 -6.98 20.43 3.06
N GLU A 14 -7.53 21.14 2.08
CA GLU A 14 -8.51 22.20 2.23
C GLU A 14 -9.83 21.65 2.77
N GLU A 15 -10.37 20.59 2.16
CA GLU A 15 -11.61 19.96 2.63
C GLU A 15 -11.45 19.35 4.03
N LEU A 16 -10.30 18.72 4.32
CA LEU A 16 -10.02 18.21 5.67
C LEU A 16 -9.97 19.34 6.72
N ALA A 17 -9.37 20.47 6.35
CA ALA A 17 -9.31 21.66 7.21
C ALA A 17 -10.72 22.20 7.50
N ASP A 18 -11.57 22.28 6.48
CA ASP A 18 -12.96 22.74 6.60
C ASP A 18 -13.81 21.79 7.45
N ILE A 19 -13.71 20.48 7.22
CA ILE A 19 -14.43 19.44 7.99
C ILE A 19 -14.05 19.52 9.48
N LEU A 20 -12.77 19.71 9.77
CA LEU A 20 -12.28 19.78 11.15
C LEU A 20 -12.42 21.17 11.77
N GLY A 21 -12.78 22.19 10.99
CA GLY A 21 -12.76 23.59 11.44
C GLY A 21 -11.39 24.02 11.96
N LEU A 22 -10.31 23.62 11.27
CA LEU A 22 -8.92 23.93 11.62
C LEU A 22 -8.25 24.70 10.49
N PRO A 23 -7.31 25.62 10.77
CA PRO A 23 -6.49 26.22 9.73
C PRO A 23 -5.67 25.17 8.97
N ILE A 24 -5.48 25.37 7.66
CA ILE A 24 -4.65 24.50 6.80
C ILE A 24 -3.23 24.36 7.36
N SER A 25 -2.68 25.41 7.98
CA SER A 25 -1.37 25.38 8.65
C SER A 25 -1.31 24.35 9.79
N THR A 26 -2.40 24.19 10.54
CA THR A 26 -2.51 23.18 11.61
C THR A 26 -2.55 21.78 11.03
N ILE A 27 -3.28 21.56 9.93
CA ILE A 27 -3.29 20.27 9.23
C ILE A 27 -1.88 19.92 8.73
N ARG A 28 -1.17 20.87 8.13
CA ARG A 28 0.23 20.69 7.71
C ARG A 28 1.15 20.37 8.87
N LYS A 29 0.98 21.03 10.02
CA LYS A 29 1.72 20.74 11.25
C LYS A 29 1.44 19.32 11.74
N TYR A 30 0.20 18.88 11.73
CA TYR A 30 -0.16 17.51 12.12
C TYR A 30 0.46 16.48 11.18
N ASN A 31 0.35 16.67 9.86
CA ASN A 31 1.03 15.83 8.87
C ASN A 31 2.53 15.70 9.15
N PHE A 32 3.19 16.82 9.48
CA PHE A 32 4.61 16.83 9.82
C PHE A 32 4.91 15.94 11.05
N HIS A 33 4.11 16.04 12.11
CA HIS A 33 4.30 15.21 13.30
C HIS A 33 3.99 13.72 13.05
N PHE A 34 2.97 13.41 12.25
CA PHE A 34 2.72 12.04 11.80
C PHE A 34 3.88 11.48 10.97
N SER A 35 4.46 12.29 10.08
CA SER A 35 5.62 11.86 9.27
C SER A 35 6.86 11.57 10.11
N LYS A 36 7.08 12.29 11.22
CA LYS A 36 8.19 12.03 12.15
C LYS A 36 8.13 10.65 12.79
N ILE A 37 6.92 10.13 13.01
CA ILE A 37 6.70 8.80 13.58
C ILE A 37 6.49 7.72 12.50
N GLY A 38 6.76 8.04 11.23
CA GLY A 38 6.69 7.10 10.12
C GLY A 38 5.31 6.97 9.46
N VAL A 39 4.30 7.72 9.90
CA VAL A 39 2.96 7.69 9.29
C VAL A 39 2.93 8.60 8.07
N GLN A 40 2.63 8.03 6.90
CA GLN A 40 2.48 8.78 5.65
C GLN A 40 1.06 8.64 5.10
N PHE A 41 0.46 9.77 4.74
CA PHE A 41 -0.86 9.82 4.12
C PHE A 41 -0.77 9.71 2.59
N THR A 42 -1.83 9.17 1.99
CA THR A 42 -1.90 8.90 0.54
C THR A 42 -1.79 10.19 -0.27
N LYS A 43 -1.09 10.11 -1.41
CA LYS A 43 -1.00 11.20 -2.38
C LYS A 43 -1.63 10.78 -3.70
N LYS A 44 -2.52 11.61 -4.25
CA LYS A 44 -3.05 11.50 -5.61
C LYS A 44 -2.53 12.67 -6.45
N GLN A 45 -1.87 12.37 -7.57
CA GLN A 45 -1.26 13.39 -8.45
C GLN A 45 -0.32 14.37 -7.71
N GLY A 46 0.45 13.86 -6.75
CA GLY A 46 1.38 14.67 -5.94
C GLY A 46 0.72 15.51 -4.84
N ARG A 47 -0.62 15.50 -4.70
CA ARG A 47 -1.36 16.19 -3.64
C ARG A 47 -1.87 15.19 -2.60
N LEU A 48 -1.95 15.61 -1.34
CA LEU A 48 -2.48 14.76 -0.26
C LEU A 48 -3.97 14.50 -0.51
N ALA A 49 -4.37 13.24 -0.33
CA ALA A 49 -5.72 12.75 -0.50
C ALA A 49 -6.09 11.89 0.71
N TYR A 50 -6.98 12.42 1.55
CA TYR A 50 -7.39 11.86 2.82
C TYR A 50 -8.65 11.02 2.66
N THR A 51 -8.67 9.85 3.28
CA THR A 51 -9.86 9.00 3.37
C THR A 51 -10.76 9.43 4.53
N ASN A 52 -11.95 8.84 4.63
CA ASN A 52 -12.80 9.01 5.82
C ASN A 52 -12.07 8.57 7.10
N ASP A 53 -11.27 7.50 7.04
CA ASP A 53 -10.51 7.02 8.18
C ASP A 53 -9.47 8.06 8.62
N ASP A 54 -8.78 8.70 7.67
CA ASP A 54 -7.86 9.81 7.97
C ASP A 54 -8.58 10.98 8.65
N VAL A 55 -9.80 11.33 8.22
CA VAL A 55 -10.62 12.35 8.89
C VAL A 55 -10.85 11.98 10.35
N THR A 56 -11.18 10.71 10.64
CA THR A 56 -11.39 10.25 12.03
C THR A 56 -10.13 10.32 12.87
N ILE A 57 -8.97 9.98 12.30
CA ILE A 57 -7.66 10.08 12.96
C ILE A 57 -7.37 11.52 13.37
N PHE A 58 -7.56 12.48 12.45
CA PHE A 58 -7.33 13.89 12.73
C PHE A 58 -8.35 14.48 13.71
N HIS A 59 -9.61 14.04 13.64
CA HIS A 59 -10.64 14.44 14.59
C HIS A 59 -10.29 13.97 16.01
N GLU A 60 -9.81 12.74 16.16
CA GLU A 60 -9.32 12.24 17.46
C GLU A 60 -8.10 13.02 17.94
N LEU A 61 -7.14 13.32 17.07
CA LEU A 61 -5.99 14.15 17.44
C LEU A 61 -6.43 15.53 17.95
N LYS A 62 -7.36 16.18 17.25
CA LYS A 62 -7.95 17.45 17.67
C LYS A 62 -8.60 17.34 19.05
N LYS A 63 -9.41 16.31 19.28
CA LYS A 63 -10.12 16.07 20.54
C LYS A 63 -9.16 15.77 21.69
N MET A 64 -8.14 14.96 21.46
CA MET A 64 -7.13 14.62 22.47
C MET A 64 -6.30 15.84 22.85
N TYR A 65 -5.83 16.60 21.87
CA TYR A 65 -5.00 17.78 22.12
C TYR A 65 -5.77 18.93 22.81
N ALA A 66 -7.07 19.06 22.54
CA ALA A 66 -7.90 20.07 23.19
C ALA A 66 -8.13 19.82 24.70
N ASN A 67 -8.10 18.55 25.15
CA ASN A 67 -8.52 18.15 26.49
C ASN A 67 -7.37 17.69 27.40
N SER A 68 -6.11 17.82 26.96
CA SER A 68 -4.98 17.26 27.71
C SER A 68 -3.84 18.25 27.88
N GLU A 69 -3.18 18.19 29.02
CA GLU A 69 -1.90 18.88 29.29
C GLU A 69 -0.71 18.22 28.56
N MET A 70 -0.97 17.51 27.46
CA MET A 70 0.06 16.76 26.74
C MET A 70 0.57 17.54 25.52
N THR A 71 1.82 17.29 25.15
CA THR A 71 2.39 17.89 23.94
C THR A 71 1.77 17.28 22.69
N LEU A 72 1.77 18.04 21.59
CA LEU A 72 1.25 17.56 20.31
C LEU A 72 1.92 16.26 19.84
N GLU A 73 3.21 16.09 20.11
CA GLU A 73 3.96 14.87 19.80
C GLU A 73 3.42 13.65 20.56
N LYS A 74 3.14 13.79 21.86
CA LYS A 74 2.53 12.72 22.65
C LYS A 74 1.13 12.39 22.15
N ALA A 75 0.32 13.41 21.85
CA ALA A 75 -1.03 13.20 21.31
C ALA A 75 -1.00 12.43 19.99
N VAL A 76 -0.09 12.78 19.07
CA VAL A 76 0.09 12.09 17.79
C VAL A 76 0.50 10.63 17.99
N ILE A 77 1.44 10.34 18.90
CA ILE A 77 1.84 8.97 19.25
C ILE A 77 0.66 8.17 19.81
N THR A 78 -0.12 8.75 20.72
CA THR A 78 -1.26 8.08 21.33
C THR A 78 -2.36 7.77 20.31
N VAL A 79 -2.66 8.72 19.41
CA VAL A 79 -3.59 8.49 18.29
C VAL A 79 -3.05 7.41 17.36
N ALA A 80 -1.78 7.46 16.99
CA ALA A 80 -1.17 6.46 16.11
C ALA A 80 -1.27 5.04 16.69
N LYS A 81 -1.08 4.88 18.01
CA LYS A 81 -1.30 3.59 18.70
C LYS A 81 -2.77 3.19 18.69
N LYS A 82 -3.68 4.11 18.99
CA LYS A 82 -5.13 3.84 19.03
C LYS A 82 -5.64 3.28 17.70
N PHE A 83 -5.11 3.80 16.59
CA PHE A 83 -5.47 3.38 15.24
C PHE A 83 -4.51 2.34 14.65
N ASN A 84 -3.57 1.81 15.44
CA ASN A 84 -2.55 0.84 15.01
C ASN A 84 -1.77 1.27 13.74
N LEU A 85 -1.55 2.58 13.57
CA LEU A 85 -0.85 3.16 12.41
C LEU A 85 0.65 2.87 12.41
N VAL A 86 1.20 2.54 13.59
CA VAL A 86 2.61 2.22 13.79
C VAL A 86 2.71 1.12 14.85
N GLN A 87 3.55 0.11 14.63
CA GLN A 87 3.99 -0.79 15.70
C GLN A 87 4.99 -0.04 16.58
N ILE A 88 4.48 0.74 17.53
CA ILE A 88 5.33 1.46 18.47
C ILE A 88 5.76 0.45 19.54
N LEU A 89 7.00 -0.05 19.46
CA LEU A 89 7.67 -0.70 20.58
C LEU A 89 7.77 0.32 21.71
N ASP A 90 6.91 0.19 22.71
CA ASP A 90 6.96 0.99 23.92
C ASP A 90 8.08 0.50 24.84
N THR A 91 9.34 0.86 24.58
CA THR A 91 10.38 0.84 25.64
C THR A 91 11.62 1.67 25.29
N PRO A 92 12.19 2.47 26.22
CA PRO A 92 13.61 2.85 26.17
C PRO A 92 14.49 1.57 26.22
N PRO A 93 15.76 1.60 25.80
CA PRO A 93 16.51 0.37 25.56
C PRO A 93 16.86 -0.30 26.89
N ASN A 94 16.05 -1.29 27.32
CA ASN A 94 16.48 -2.26 28.32
C ASN A 94 15.80 -3.61 28.11
N ILE A 95 16.64 -4.63 28.19
CA ILE A 95 16.49 -6.02 27.77
C ILE A 95 15.58 -6.74 28.78
N SER A 96 14.64 -7.57 28.31
CA SER A 96 14.04 -8.66 29.10
C SER A 96 13.48 -9.72 28.15
N THR A 97 14.41 -10.51 27.61
CA THR A 97 14.23 -11.58 26.63
C THR A 97 13.78 -12.87 27.31
N GLU A 98 12.61 -12.92 27.97
CA GLU A 98 12.19 -14.19 28.60
C GLU A 98 10.71 -14.55 28.44
N LYS A 99 9.86 -13.67 27.89
CA LYS A 99 8.44 -13.99 27.61
C LYS A 99 8.10 -14.15 26.12
N GLN A 100 9.07 -13.96 25.23
CA GLN A 100 8.84 -14.09 23.78
C GLN A 100 8.92 -15.55 23.30
N THR A 101 9.59 -16.44 24.02
CA THR A 101 9.88 -17.81 23.56
C THR A 101 8.68 -18.78 23.55
N LEU A 102 7.61 -18.51 24.28
CA LEU A 102 6.47 -19.46 24.37
C LEU A 102 5.39 -19.28 23.29
N ILE A 103 5.44 -18.21 22.50
CA ILE A 103 4.44 -17.90 21.45
C ILE A 103 5.06 -17.95 20.03
N LEU A 104 6.38 -18.14 19.91
CA LEU A 104 7.10 -18.12 18.63
C LEU A 104 6.95 -19.42 17.83
N GLU A 105 6.91 -20.59 18.48
CA GLU A 105 6.86 -21.88 17.76
C GLU A 105 5.63 -22.06 16.84
N PRO A 106 4.39 -21.70 17.26
CA PRO A 106 3.23 -21.83 16.39
C PRO A 106 3.22 -20.82 15.23
N LEU A 107 3.94 -19.70 15.37
CA LEU A 107 3.96 -18.61 14.41
C LEU A 107 4.99 -18.85 13.30
N GLU A 108 6.17 -19.37 13.65
CA GLU A 108 7.22 -19.71 12.67
C GLU A 108 6.77 -20.80 11.71
N ALA A 109 6.04 -21.80 12.21
CA ALA A 109 5.46 -22.86 11.37
C ALA A 109 4.45 -22.30 10.35
N GLN A 110 3.58 -21.38 10.78
CA GLN A 110 2.61 -20.72 9.89
C GLN A 110 3.28 -19.82 8.86
N ILE A 111 4.32 -19.08 9.24
CA ILE A 111 5.09 -18.25 8.31
C ILE A 111 5.76 -19.11 7.24
N LYS A 112 6.34 -20.26 7.63
CA LYS A 112 6.98 -21.18 6.70
C LYS A 112 5.99 -21.82 5.72
N GLU A 113 4.79 -22.14 6.19
CA GLU A 113 3.72 -22.67 5.33
C GLU A 113 3.24 -21.62 4.32
N ILE A 114 3.04 -20.37 4.77
CA ILE A 114 2.66 -19.25 3.91
C ILE A 114 3.76 -18.95 2.87
N GLN A 115 5.02 -18.96 3.27
CA GLN A 115 6.16 -18.78 2.36
C GLN A 115 6.19 -19.88 1.29
N SER A 116 6.07 -21.14 1.69
CA SER A 116 6.01 -22.28 0.78
C SER A 116 4.86 -22.14 -0.23
N TYR A 117 3.68 -21.70 0.22
CA TYR A 117 2.53 -21.46 -0.66
C TYR A 117 2.78 -20.32 -1.65
N ILE A 118 3.37 -19.22 -1.20
CA ILE A 118 3.73 -18.07 -2.04
C ILE A 118 4.75 -18.50 -3.10
N ASP A 119 5.80 -19.21 -2.70
CA ASP A 119 6.86 -19.66 -3.60
C ASP A 119 6.29 -20.63 -4.66
N ALA A 120 5.48 -21.60 -4.25
CA ALA A 120 4.83 -22.54 -5.16
C ALA A 120 3.91 -21.82 -6.17
N LYS A 121 3.13 -20.84 -5.70
CA LYS A 121 2.25 -20.05 -6.58
C LYS A 121 3.02 -19.13 -7.51
N PHE A 122 4.13 -18.58 -7.03
CA PHE A 122 5.02 -17.75 -7.84
C PHE A 122 5.67 -18.57 -8.95
N GLU A 123 6.18 -19.76 -8.63
CA GLU A 123 6.79 -20.66 -9.60
C GLU A 123 5.78 -21.14 -10.65
N GLU A 124 4.54 -21.42 -10.26
CA GLU A 124 3.46 -21.78 -11.18
C GLU A 124 3.16 -20.65 -12.18
N ARG A 125 3.05 -19.41 -11.67
CA ARG A 125 2.85 -18.20 -12.51
C ARG A 125 4.04 -17.96 -13.43
N GLU A 126 5.26 -18.11 -12.94
CA GLU A 126 6.48 -17.91 -13.73
C GLU A 126 6.56 -18.92 -14.88
N ARG A 127 6.24 -20.20 -14.62
CA ARG A 127 6.16 -21.23 -15.65
C ARG A 127 5.12 -20.90 -16.71
N GLN A 128 3.95 -20.40 -16.31
CA GLN A 128 2.89 -19.95 -17.24
C GLN A 128 3.35 -18.76 -18.10
N LEU A 129 4.07 -17.79 -17.51
CA LEU A 129 4.61 -16.66 -18.26
C LEU A 129 5.67 -17.12 -19.27
N ILE A 130 6.53 -18.06 -18.89
CA ILE A 130 7.55 -18.62 -19.77
C ILE A 130 6.92 -19.39 -20.94
N SER A 131 5.89 -20.21 -20.70
CA SER A 131 5.19 -20.94 -21.77
C SER A 131 4.50 -19.98 -22.73
N MET A 132 3.76 -19.00 -22.21
CA MET A 132 3.09 -17.98 -23.01
C MET A 132 4.08 -17.16 -23.84
N ALA A 133 5.22 -16.78 -23.27
CA ALA A 133 6.28 -16.07 -23.99
C ALA A 133 6.87 -16.90 -25.15
N ARG A 134 7.01 -18.22 -24.97
CA ARG A 134 7.45 -19.14 -26.03
C ARG A 134 6.42 -19.23 -27.15
N GLU A 135 5.14 -19.36 -26.82
CA GLU A 135 4.05 -19.39 -27.80
C GLU A 135 3.99 -18.10 -28.61
N ILE A 136 4.08 -16.94 -27.95
CA ILE A 136 4.11 -15.63 -28.64
C ILE A 136 5.29 -15.55 -29.61
N ARG A 137 6.48 -16.03 -29.22
CA ARG A 137 7.65 -16.06 -30.12
C ARG A 137 7.43 -17.00 -31.31
N ALA A 138 6.82 -18.16 -31.09
CA ALA A 138 6.51 -19.11 -32.15
C ALA A 138 5.51 -18.52 -33.16
N LEU A 139 4.42 -17.91 -32.67
CA LEU A 139 3.42 -17.23 -33.49
C LEU A 139 4.03 -16.09 -34.31
N LYS A 140 4.88 -15.25 -33.69
CA LYS A 140 5.59 -14.18 -34.40
C LYS A 140 6.49 -14.71 -35.51
N LYS A 141 7.25 -15.79 -35.26
CA LYS A 141 8.10 -16.43 -36.28
C LYS A 141 7.27 -17.00 -37.43
N ALA A 142 6.17 -17.70 -37.13
CA ALA A 142 5.28 -18.27 -38.15
C ALA A 142 4.62 -17.17 -39.00
N GLN A 143 4.18 -16.07 -38.37
CA GLN A 143 3.61 -14.93 -39.08
C GLN A 143 4.66 -14.24 -39.97
N GLN A 144 5.90 -14.08 -39.49
CA GLN A 144 7.00 -13.52 -40.27
C GLN A 144 7.36 -14.40 -41.46
N GLN A 145 7.45 -15.72 -41.27
CA GLN A 145 7.69 -16.68 -42.36
C GLN A 145 6.59 -16.64 -43.41
N LYS A 146 5.31 -16.58 -43.00
CA LYS A 146 4.19 -16.41 -43.93
C LYS A 146 4.32 -15.10 -44.72
N LYS A 147 4.59 -13.97 -44.06
CA LYS A 147 4.80 -12.67 -44.74
C LYS A 147 5.96 -12.72 -45.74
N SER A 148 7.09 -13.31 -45.36
CA SER A 148 8.24 -13.49 -46.26
C SER A 148 7.93 -14.41 -47.44
N PHE A 149 7.19 -15.49 -47.21
CA PHE A 149 6.76 -16.42 -48.26
C PHE A 149 5.80 -15.78 -49.26
N TYR A 150 4.78 -15.04 -48.77
CA TYR A 150 3.88 -14.28 -49.65
C TYR A 150 4.62 -13.21 -50.45
N LYS A 151 5.63 -12.55 -49.85
CA LYS A 151 6.47 -11.58 -50.55
C LYS A 151 7.28 -12.24 -51.67
N TRP A 152 7.85 -13.42 -51.40
CA TRP A 152 8.60 -14.20 -52.39
C TRP A 152 7.70 -14.75 -53.52
N LEU A 153 6.52 -15.28 -53.19
CA LEU A 153 5.56 -15.71 -54.20
C LEU A 153 5.12 -14.56 -55.10
N LYS A 154 4.86 -13.39 -54.52
CA LYS A 154 4.47 -12.20 -55.30
C LYS A 154 5.56 -11.80 -56.29
N THR A 155 6.83 -11.83 -55.89
CA THR A 155 7.95 -11.55 -56.81
C THR A 155 8.13 -12.60 -57.91
N PHE A 156 7.62 -13.83 -57.74
CA PHE A 156 7.78 -14.91 -58.71
C PHE A 156 6.66 -14.98 -59.77
N PHE A 157 5.51 -14.36 -59.50
CA PHE A 157 4.34 -14.36 -60.40
C PHE A 157 4.05 -12.98 -61.04
N GLU A 158 4.84 -11.94 -60.73
CA GLU A 158 4.75 -10.59 -61.33
C GLU A 158 5.91 -10.27 -62.30
N GLU A 159 6.71 -11.26 -62.72
CA GLU A 159 7.60 -11.22 -63.91
C GLU A 159 6.97 -11.97 -65.09
#